data_AF-A0A7D5T3T0-F1
#
_entry.id   AF-A0A7D5T3T0-F1
#
_cell.length_a   1.000
_cell.length_b   1.000
_cell.length_c   1.000
_cell.angle_alpha   90.00
_cell.angle_beta   90.00
_cell.angle_gamma   90.00
#
_symmetry.space_group_name_H-M   'P 1'
#
loop_
_entity.id
_entity.type
_entity.pdbx_description
1 polymer ?
#
loop_
_entity_poly.entity_id
_entity_poly.type
_entity_poly.pdbx_seq_one_letter_code
_entity_poly.pdbx_strand_id
1 'polypeptide(L)'
;MSDEDRRNEIVTLAVYPDTKDQWESAAQDDPDADSLSQLVRVAVNRYLRDRANGSSGEVSQEIHEQLTELNTQQEQLAQHLDGIKGQLTDVREAVTGEAVGPETEALADDIFEMLPSKKEAHTEPVISETADGVPAPEQGSIEWLSERLDVPRYQIQAALDHLQETTYAVSQTDDGRYYKEV
;
A
#
# COMPACT_ATOMS: atom_id res chain seq x y z
N MET A 1 8.70 -0.26 -66.58
CA MET A 1 8.47 -1.40 -65.67
C MET A 1 7.05 -1.83 -65.91
N SER A 2 6.85 -3.03 -66.43
CA SER A 2 5.56 -3.49 -66.97
C SER A 2 4.53 -3.71 -65.87
N ASP A 3 3.30 -3.22 -66.09
CA ASP A 3 2.11 -3.32 -65.21
C ASP A 3 1.51 -4.75 -65.13
N GLU A 4 2.29 -5.79 -65.42
CA GLU A 4 1.76 -7.10 -65.83
C GLU A 4 1.74 -8.18 -64.73
N ASP A 5 2.04 -7.84 -63.46
CA ASP A 5 2.19 -8.87 -62.41
C ASP A 5 1.56 -8.54 -61.04
N ARG A 6 0.44 -7.79 -61.01
CA ARG A 6 -0.40 -7.69 -59.80
C ARG A 6 -1.57 -8.68 -59.82
N ARG A 7 -1.29 -9.96 -60.01
CA ARG A 7 -2.32 -10.99 -59.85
C ARG A 7 -2.54 -11.24 -58.36
N ASN A 8 -3.79 -11.08 -57.91
CA ASN A 8 -4.18 -11.47 -56.56
C ASN A 8 -4.03 -12.99 -56.43
N GLU A 9 -3.12 -13.44 -55.58
CA GLU A 9 -2.95 -14.86 -55.25
C GLU A 9 -3.88 -15.24 -54.10
N ILE A 10 -4.55 -16.39 -54.23
CA ILE A 10 -5.46 -16.90 -53.20
C ILE A 10 -4.66 -17.86 -52.32
N VAL A 11 -4.55 -17.51 -51.03
CA VAL A 11 -3.89 -18.35 -50.03
C VAL A 11 -4.96 -18.93 -49.11
N THR A 12 -5.03 -20.26 -49.05
CA THR A 12 -5.92 -20.97 -48.11
C THR A 12 -5.18 -21.20 -46.79
N LEU A 13 -5.73 -20.68 -45.70
CA LEU A 13 -5.20 -20.86 -44.35
C LEU A 13 -6.14 -21.75 -43.53
N ALA A 14 -5.60 -22.81 -42.93
CA ALA A 14 -6.32 -23.63 -41.97
C ALA A 14 -6.17 -23.02 -40.57
N VAL A 15 -7.30 -22.71 -39.93
CA VAL A 15 -7.37 -22.18 -38.57
C VAL A 15 -8.44 -22.91 -37.78
N TYR A 16 -8.35 -22.85 -36.45
CA TYR A 16 -9.42 -23.34 -35.59
C TYR A 16 -10.70 -22.49 -35.76
N PRO A 17 -11.90 -23.07 -35.61
CA PRO A 17 -13.17 -22.35 -35.75
C PRO A 17 -13.24 -21.11 -34.84
N ASP A 18 -12.91 -21.27 -33.56
CA ASP A 18 -12.95 -20.18 -32.58
C ASP A 18 -12.00 -19.03 -32.95
N THR A 19 -10.86 -19.34 -33.57
CA THR A 19 -9.91 -18.34 -34.04
C THR A 19 -10.46 -17.57 -35.23
N LYS A 20 -11.15 -18.26 -36.15
CA LYS A 20 -11.79 -17.62 -37.29
C LYS A 20 -12.90 -16.66 -36.83
N ASP A 21 -13.73 -17.09 -35.88
CA ASP A 21 -14.82 -16.28 -35.35
C ASP A 21 -14.29 -15.01 -34.67
N GLN A 22 -13.21 -15.13 -33.90
CA GLN A 22 -12.51 -13.98 -33.30
C GLN A 22 -12.00 -13.00 -34.35
N TRP A 23 -11.40 -13.49 -35.44
CA TRP A 23 -10.90 -12.62 -36.50
C TRP A 23 -12.02 -11.97 -37.31
N GLU A 24 -13.13 -12.67 -37.52
CA GLU A 24 -14.32 -12.09 -38.17
C GLU A 24 -14.94 -10.98 -37.33
N SER A 25 -15.03 -11.17 -36.01
CA SER A 25 -15.47 -10.11 -35.10
C SER A 25 -14.50 -8.92 -35.13
N ALA A 26 -13.19 -9.17 -35.03
CA ALA A 26 -12.19 -8.13 -35.06
C ALA A 26 -12.21 -7.35 -36.39
N ALA A 27 -12.49 -8.00 -37.52
CA ALA A 27 -12.62 -7.33 -38.81
C ALA A 27 -13.88 -6.45 -38.92
N GLN A 28 -14.90 -6.67 -38.10
CA GLN A 28 -16.09 -5.79 -38.10
C GLN A 28 -15.88 -4.53 -37.26
N ASP A 29 -15.02 -4.63 -36.22
CA ASP A 29 -14.74 -3.56 -35.28
C ASP A 29 -13.54 -2.68 -35.70
N ASP A 30 -12.72 -3.15 -36.65
CA ASP A 30 -11.50 -2.47 -37.09
C ASP A 30 -11.78 -1.44 -38.22
N PRO A 31 -11.52 -0.14 -38.00
CA PRO A 31 -11.76 0.90 -39.02
C PRO A 31 -10.86 0.79 -40.25
N ASP A 32 -9.75 0.04 -40.17
CA ASP A 32 -8.77 -0.12 -41.25
C ASP A 32 -8.96 -1.43 -42.06
N ALA A 33 -9.92 -2.28 -41.66
CA ALA A 33 -10.18 -3.55 -42.30
C ALA A 33 -11.66 -3.80 -42.62
N ASP A 34 -12.04 -3.71 -43.89
CA ASP A 34 -13.42 -3.99 -44.34
C ASP A 34 -13.73 -5.50 -44.49
N SER A 35 -12.73 -6.37 -44.31
CA SER A 35 -12.88 -7.82 -44.45
C SER A 35 -11.79 -8.59 -43.72
N LEU A 36 -12.06 -9.86 -43.40
CA LEU A 36 -11.10 -10.78 -42.82
C LEU A 36 -9.79 -10.86 -43.62
N SER A 37 -9.88 -10.85 -44.96
CA SER A 37 -8.70 -10.87 -45.83
C SER A 37 -7.87 -9.59 -45.72
N GLN A 38 -8.52 -8.45 -45.54
CA GLN A 38 -7.86 -7.16 -45.34
C GLN A 38 -7.20 -7.09 -43.96
N LEU A 39 -7.90 -7.57 -42.92
CA LEU A 39 -7.34 -7.69 -41.57
C LEU A 39 -6.08 -8.55 -41.57
N VAL A 40 -6.12 -9.74 -42.18
CA VAL A 40 -4.96 -10.63 -42.28
C VAL A 40 -3.82 -9.96 -43.04
N ARG A 41 -4.09 -9.25 -44.15
CA ARG A 41 -3.06 -8.53 -44.90
C ARG A 41 -2.44 -7.39 -44.10
N VAL A 42 -3.24 -6.62 -43.36
CA VAL A 42 -2.76 -5.52 -42.50
C VAL A 42 -1.91 -6.08 -41.37
N ALA A 43 -2.38 -7.12 -40.68
CA ALA A 43 -1.66 -7.78 -39.61
C ALA A 43 -0.33 -8.38 -40.09
N VAL A 44 -0.32 -9.08 -41.23
CA VAL A 44 0.89 -9.64 -41.83
C VAL A 44 1.85 -8.52 -42.26
N ASN A 45 1.37 -7.46 -42.90
CA ASN A 45 2.21 -6.31 -43.27
C ASN A 45 2.79 -5.61 -42.04
N ARG A 46 2.03 -5.47 -40.96
CA ARG A 46 2.50 -4.92 -39.69
C ARG A 46 3.56 -5.82 -39.08
N TYR A 47 3.32 -7.12 -39.03
CA TYR A 47 4.31 -8.11 -38.55
C TYR A 47 5.59 -8.10 -39.38
N LEU A 48 5.49 -8.03 -40.71
CA LEU A 48 6.67 -7.96 -41.59
C LEU A 48 7.42 -6.64 -41.44
N ARG A 49 6.72 -5.52 -41.26
CA ARG A 49 7.34 -4.21 -40.98
C ARG A 49 8.01 -4.18 -39.61
N ASP A 50 7.35 -4.72 -38.60
CA ASP A 50 7.90 -4.84 -37.24
C ASP A 50 9.12 -5.77 -37.22
N ARG A 51 9.11 -6.84 -38.01
CA ARG A 51 10.25 -7.73 -38.22
C ARG A 51 11.39 -7.10 -39.04
N ALA A 52 11.07 -6.27 -40.03
CA ALA A 52 12.06 -5.61 -40.88
C ALA A 52 12.69 -4.38 -40.21
N ASN A 53 11.91 -3.65 -39.40
CA ASN A 53 12.39 -2.57 -38.53
C ASN A 53 12.94 -3.11 -37.21
N GLY A 54 12.62 -4.35 -36.86
CA GLY A 54 13.06 -5.06 -35.68
C GLY A 54 14.45 -5.66 -35.87
N SER A 55 15.47 -4.82 -35.72
CA SER A 55 16.44 -5.15 -34.68
C SER A 55 15.61 -5.46 -33.42
N SER A 56 15.55 -6.74 -33.08
CA SER A 56 15.25 -7.33 -31.76
C SER A 56 14.54 -6.41 -30.78
N GLY A 57 13.32 -6.76 -30.36
CA GLY A 57 12.50 -6.10 -29.33
C GLY A 57 13.27 -5.34 -28.24
N GLU A 58 13.71 -4.15 -28.58
CA GLU A 58 14.26 -3.16 -27.67
C GLU A 58 13.06 -2.36 -27.18
N VAL A 59 12.77 -2.53 -25.89
CA VAL A 59 12.11 -1.50 -25.10
C VAL A 59 12.67 -0.16 -25.57
N SER A 60 11.83 0.71 -26.14
CA SER A 60 12.28 1.98 -26.70
C SER A 60 13.22 2.65 -25.70
N GLN A 61 14.38 3.14 -26.14
CA GLN A 61 15.40 3.69 -25.25
C GLN A 61 14.82 4.71 -24.27
N GLU A 62 13.81 5.46 -24.71
CA GLU A 62 13.00 6.38 -23.91
C GLU A 62 12.21 5.70 -22.77
N ILE A 63 11.64 4.51 -22.99
CA ILE A 63 10.98 3.70 -21.95
C ILE A 63 12.02 3.14 -20.97
N HIS A 64 13.23 2.80 -21.44
CA HIS A 64 14.31 2.33 -20.57
C HIS A 64 14.88 3.47 -19.70
N GLU A 65 15.02 4.66 -20.27
CA GLU A 65 15.39 5.89 -19.54
C GLU A 65 14.32 6.25 -18.51
N GLN A 66 13.03 6.22 -18.88
CA GLN A 66 11.92 6.44 -17.95
C GLN A 66 11.85 5.40 -16.82
N LEU A 67 12.08 4.11 -17.10
CA LEU A 67 12.14 3.06 -16.08
C LEU A 67 13.32 3.24 -15.13
N THR A 68 14.47 3.68 -15.65
CA THR A 68 15.67 3.95 -14.84
C THR A 68 15.46 5.17 -13.94
N GLU A 69 14.83 6.21 -14.47
CA GLU A 69 14.47 7.40 -13.70
C GLU A 69 13.42 7.09 -12.63
N LEU A 70 12.39 6.32 -12.95
CA LEU A 70 11.39 5.83 -11.98
C LEU A 70 12.01 5.01 -10.86
N ASN A 71 12.93 4.10 -11.19
CA ASN A 71 13.62 3.29 -10.19
C ASN A 71 14.52 4.15 -9.29
N THR A 72 15.20 5.15 -9.86
CA THR A 72 15.98 6.12 -9.11
C THR A 72 15.11 6.95 -8.17
N GLN A 73 13.94 7.41 -8.63
CA GLN A 73 12.97 8.14 -7.81
C GLN A 73 12.40 7.26 -6.68
N GLN A 74 12.17 5.98 -6.94
CA GLN A 74 11.71 5.02 -5.93
C GLN A 74 12.77 4.80 -4.85
N GLU A 75 14.04 4.68 -5.24
CA GLU A 75 15.15 4.50 -4.32
C GLU A 75 15.40 5.76 -3.47
N GLN A 76 15.25 6.94 -4.07
CA GLN A 76 15.26 8.22 -3.35
C GLN A 76 14.08 8.35 -2.38
N LEU A 77 12.88 7.92 -2.77
CA LEU A 77 11.71 7.87 -1.88
C LEU A 77 11.92 6.92 -0.71
N ALA A 78 12.50 5.74 -0.97
CA ALA A 78 12.83 4.79 0.08
C ALA A 78 13.86 5.37 1.06
N GLN A 79 14.90 6.04 0.56
CA GLN A 79 15.88 6.74 1.40
C GLN A 79 15.28 7.90 2.19
N HIS A 80 14.37 8.67 1.59
CA HIS A 80 13.65 9.73 2.30
C HIS A 80 12.73 9.18 3.37
N LEU A 81 12.02 8.08 3.10
CA LEU A 81 11.18 7.43 4.10
C LEU A 81 12.01 6.83 5.23
N ASP A 82 13.18 6.27 4.92
CA ASP A 82 14.11 5.77 5.94
C ASP A 82 14.72 6.92 6.77
N GLY A 83 15.03 8.05 6.12
CA GLY A 83 15.44 9.28 6.79
C GLY A 83 14.35 9.86 7.69
N ILE A 84 13.09 9.88 7.24
CA ILE A 84 11.94 10.30 8.05
C ILE A 84 11.74 9.35 9.23
N LYS A 85 11.89 8.04 9.04
CA LYS A 85 11.86 7.07 10.14
C LYS A 85 12.99 7.31 11.13
N GLY A 86 14.22 7.55 10.65
CA GLY A 86 15.36 7.90 11.49
C GLY A 86 15.08 9.17 12.30
N GLN A 87 14.62 10.24 11.65
CA GLN A 87 14.26 11.49 12.32
C GLN A 87 13.08 11.32 13.30
N LEU A 88 12.10 10.47 12.98
CA LEU A 88 10.99 10.17 13.90
C LEU A 88 11.48 9.37 15.10
N THR A 89 12.42 8.44 14.91
CA THR A 89 13.09 7.70 15.98
C THR A 89 13.95 8.65 16.82
N ASP A 90 14.72 9.54 16.20
CA ASP A 90 15.54 10.53 16.91
C ASP A 90 14.67 11.56 17.65
N VAL A 91 13.54 11.97 17.08
CA VAL A 91 12.56 12.84 17.76
C VAL A 91 11.87 12.08 18.88
N ARG A 92 11.51 10.81 18.67
CA ARG A 92 10.97 9.96 19.73
C ARG A 92 11.99 9.80 20.84
N GLU A 93 13.23 9.47 20.54
CA GLU A 93 14.34 9.31 21.48
C GLU A 93 14.75 10.65 22.11
N ALA A 94 14.61 11.79 21.45
CA ALA A 94 14.78 13.08 22.08
C ALA A 94 13.63 13.39 23.05
N VAL A 95 12.39 13.03 22.68
CA VAL A 95 11.19 13.22 23.51
C VAL A 95 11.13 12.22 24.67
N THR A 96 11.67 11.01 24.52
CA THR A 96 11.69 9.96 25.57
C THR A 96 13.02 9.88 26.32
N GLY A 97 14.12 10.28 25.69
CA GLY A 97 15.49 10.22 26.21
C GLY A 97 15.96 11.51 26.88
N GLU A 98 15.27 12.65 26.70
CA GLU A 98 15.40 13.82 27.57
C GLU A 98 14.67 13.55 28.91
N ALA A 99 15.19 12.56 29.64
CA ALA A 99 14.71 12.03 30.90
C ALA A 99 13.26 11.50 30.87
N VAL A 100 13.10 10.18 30.98
CA VAL A 100 12.07 9.62 31.85
C VAL A 100 12.37 10.19 33.25
N GLY A 101 11.89 11.41 33.49
CA GLY A 101 12.02 12.06 34.78
C GLY A 101 11.18 11.31 35.81
N PRO A 102 11.34 11.64 37.11
CA PRO A 102 10.45 11.11 38.15
C PRO A 102 8.96 11.37 37.83
N GLU A 103 8.66 12.37 36.99
CA GLU A 103 7.31 12.67 36.52
C GLU A 103 6.74 11.60 35.56
N THR A 104 7.57 11.03 34.67
CA THR A 104 7.14 9.97 33.74
C THR A 104 7.03 8.62 34.45
N GLU A 105 7.91 8.34 35.42
CA GLU A 105 7.78 7.14 36.29
C GLU A 105 6.53 7.23 37.16
N ALA A 106 6.27 8.37 37.79
CA ALA A 106 5.05 8.56 38.57
C ALA A 106 3.79 8.45 37.70
N LEU A 107 3.83 9.04 36.49
CA LEU A 107 2.73 8.91 35.53
C LEU A 107 2.56 7.46 35.06
N ALA A 108 3.65 6.70 34.89
CA ALA A 108 3.60 5.29 34.55
C ALA A 108 2.95 4.47 35.68
N ASP A 109 3.27 4.74 36.95
CA ASP A 109 2.62 4.10 38.09
C ASP A 109 1.11 4.43 38.14
N ASP A 110 0.74 5.70 37.94
CA ASP A 110 -0.66 6.15 37.91
C ASP A 110 -1.44 5.52 36.74
N ILE A 111 -0.85 5.48 35.54
CA ILE A 111 -1.43 4.81 34.37
C ILE A 111 -1.57 3.33 34.66
N PHE A 112 -0.53 2.69 35.19
CA PHE A 112 -0.55 1.28 35.54
C PHE A 112 -1.72 1.02 36.46
N GLU A 113 -1.86 1.70 37.59
CA GLU A 113 -2.98 1.50 38.52
C GLU A 113 -4.36 1.60 37.85
N MET A 114 -4.53 2.50 36.88
CA MET A 114 -5.79 2.69 36.16
C MET A 114 -6.07 1.68 35.04
N LEU A 115 -5.06 0.97 34.53
CA LEU A 115 -5.27 0.01 33.45
C LEU A 115 -6.14 -1.17 33.91
N PRO A 116 -7.07 -1.64 33.06
CA PRO A 116 -7.85 -2.84 33.33
C PRO A 116 -6.95 -4.07 33.38
N SER A 117 -7.36 -5.09 34.13
CA SER A 117 -6.70 -6.40 34.08
C SER A 117 -6.95 -7.09 32.73
N LYS A 118 -6.11 -8.06 32.37
CA LYS A 118 -6.29 -8.88 31.16
C LYS A 118 -7.71 -9.44 30.99
N LYS A 119 -8.36 -9.85 32.08
CA LYS A 119 -9.73 -10.39 32.04
C LYS A 119 -10.77 -9.31 31.71
N GLU A 120 -10.59 -8.10 32.23
CA GLU A 120 -11.51 -6.98 32.03
C GLU A 120 -11.33 -6.37 30.64
N ALA A 121 -10.10 -6.34 30.12
CA ALA A 121 -9.81 -5.84 28.78
C ALA A 121 -10.43 -6.73 27.67
N HIS A 122 -10.53 -8.04 27.90
CA HIS A 122 -11.16 -8.99 26.98
C HIS A 122 -12.67 -9.19 27.22
N THR A 123 -13.26 -8.49 28.20
CA THR A 123 -14.72 -8.50 28.39
C THR A 123 -15.34 -7.45 27.45
N GLU A 124 -16.51 -7.76 26.88
CA GLU A 124 -17.20 -6.88 25.93
C GLU A 124 -17.35 -5.45 26.48
N PRO A 125 -17.12 -4.42 25.64
CA PRO A 125 -17.12 -3.03 26.09
C PRO A 125 -18.52 -2.67 26.63
N VAL A 126 -18.57 -2.21 27.88
CA VAL A 126 -19.77 -1.57 28.42
C VAL A 126 -19.89 -0.21 27.76
N ILE A 127 -20.68 -0.14 26.68
CA ILE A 127 -20.95 1.10 25.94
C ILE A 127 -21.51 2.11 26.94
N SER A 128 -20.67 3.04 27.35
CA SER A 128 -21.03 4.09 28.29
C SER A 128 -21.27 5.34 27.46
N GLU A 129 -22.54 5.72 27.29
CA GLU A 129 -22.89 6.96 26.61
C GLU A 129 -22.51 8.15 27.50
N THR A 130 -21.73 9.09 26.97
CA THR A 130 -21.55 10.40 27.63
C THR A 130 -22.83 11.22 27.48
N ALA A 131 -23.01 12.23 28.33
CA ALA A 131 -24.20 13.09 28.34
C ALA A 131 -24.48 13.81 27.00
N ASP A 132 -23.49 13.88 26.11
CA ASP A 132 -23.55 14.54 24.80
C ASP A 132 -23.76 13.56 23.62
N GLY A 133 -24.05 12.28 23.87
CA GLY A 133 -24.31 11.30 22.81
C GLY A 133 -23.06 10.87 22.02
N VAL A 134 -21.87 11.25 22.50
CA VAL A 134 -20.58 10.74 22.01
C VAL A 134 -20.24 9.48 22.80
N PRO A 135 -19.86 8.37 22.15
CA PRO A 135 -19.40 7.18 22.87
C PRO A 135 -18.20 7.56 23.74
N ALA A 136 -18.26 7.24 25.03
CA ALA A 136 -17.12 7.47 25.92
C ALA A 136 -15.91 6.68 25.42
N PRO A 137 -14.69 7.23 25.52
CA PRO A 137 -13.50 6.48 25.15
C PRO A 137 -13.39 5.21 25.99
N GLU A 138 -13.02 4.11 25.33
CA GLU A 138 -13.01 2.79 25.95
C GLU A 138 -11.91 2.69 27.01
N GLN A 139 -12.19 1.96 28.10
CA GLN A 139 -11.21 1.75 29.16
C GLN A 139 -9.95 1.05 28.61
N GLY A 140 -8.79 1.56 29.00
CA GLY A 140 -7.49 1.12 28.48
C GLY A 140 -7.07 1.78 27.16
N SER A 141 -7.88 2.65 26.56
CA SER A 141 -7.43 3.50 25.44
C SER A 141 -6.60 4.69 25.92
N ILE A 142 -5.76 5.22 25.03
CA ILE A 142 -4.96 6.43 25.29
C ILE A 142 -5.88 7.64 25.49
N GLU A 143 -6.96 7.72 24.72
CA GLU A 143 -8.02 8.72 24.85
C GLU A 143 -8.62 8.73 26.26
N TRP A 144 -8.98 7.56 26.77
CA TRP A 144 -9.55 7.41 28.10
C TRP A 144 -8.57 7.80 29.21
N LEU A 145 -7.30 7.40 29.08
CA LEU A 145 -6.24 7.77 30.03
C LEU A 145 -5.95 9.28 30.00
N SER A 146 -5.90 9.87 28.81
CA SER A 146 -5.65 11.30 28.61
C SER A 146 -6.75 12.16 29.22
N GLU A 147 -8.02 11.80 29.00
CA GLU A 147 -9.17 12.52 29.59
C GLU A 147 -9.22 12.38 31.13
N ARG A 148 -8.83 11.23 31.66
CA ARG A 148 -8.96 10.93 33.08
C ARG A 148 -7.81 11.48 33.93
N LEU A 149 -6.61 11.55 33.37
CA LEU A 149 -5.43 12.11 34.03
C LEU A 149 -5.21 13.59 33.70
N ASP A 150 -5.96 14.15 32.74
CA ASP A 150 -5.74 15.51 32.21
C ASP A 150 -4.31 15.69 31.67
N VAL A 151 -3.77 14.63 31.07
CA VAL A 151 -2.39 14.56 30.58
C VAL A 151 -2.40 14.41 29.06
N PRO A 152 -1.49 15.09 28.33
CA PRO A 152 -1.40 14.96 26.88
C PRO A 152 -1.10 13.52 26.41
N ARG A 153 -1.73 13.12 25.30
CA ARG A 153 -1.60 11.76 24.74
C ARG A 153 -0.16 11.29 24.51
N TYR A 154 0.75 12.20 24.16
CA TYR A 154 2.16 11.85 23.94
C TYR A 154 2.88 11.43 25.23
N GLN A 155 2.50 11.99 26.38
CA GLN A 155 3.07 11.60 27.68
C GLN A 155 2.47 10.28 28.16
N ILE A 156 1.18 10.06 27.93
CA ILE A 156 0.53 8.76 28.17
C ILE A 156 1.22 7.66 27.35
N GLN A 157 1.48 7.91 26.06
CA GLN A 157 2.19 6.97 25.21
C GLN A 157 3.59 6.68 25.74
N ALA A 158 4.37 7.71 26.08
CA ALA A 158 5.73 7.53 26.59
C ALA A 158 5.76 6.69 27.90
N ALA A 159 4.79 6.92 28.79
CA ALA A 159 4.67 6.14 30.03
C ALA A 159 4.20 4.70 29.78
N LEU A 160 3.28 4.46 28.83
CA LEU A 160 2.88 3.12 28.41
C LEU A 160 4.03 2.35 27.74
N ASP A 161 4.80 3.02 26.87
CA ASP A 161 5.99 2.47 26.23
C ASP A 161 7.02 2.08 27.30
N HIS A 162 7.25 2.95 28.29
CA HIS A 162 8.12 2.63 29.44
C HIS A 162 7.64 1.39 30.22
N LEU A 163 6.33 1.28 30.50
CA LEU A 163 5.76 0.10 31.17
C LEU A 163 5.93 -1.17 30.32
N GLN A 164 5.75 -1.10 29.01
CA GLN A 164 5.89 -2.24 28.10
C GLN A 164 7.35 -2.68 27.93
N GLU A 165 8.26 -1.74 27.71
CA GLU A 165 9.66 -2.03 27.38
C GLU A 165 10.51 -2.34 28.62
N THR A 166 10.23 -1.68 29.76
CA THR A 166 11.08 -1.78 30.96
C THR A 166 10.53 -2.78 31.96
N THR A 167 9.22 -2.77 32.21
CA THR A 167 8.60 -3.58 33.27
C THR A 167 7.88 -4.82 32.75
N TYR A 168 7.58 -4.88 31.45
CA TYR A 168 6.72 -5.90 30.83
C TYR A 168 5.36 -6.08 31.53
N ALA A 169 4.92 -5.08 32.29
CA ALA A 169 3.74 -5.19 33.15
C ALA A 169 2.42 -4.93 32.39
N VAL A 170 2.51 -4.40 31.18
CA VAL A 170 1.39 -3.99 30.34
C VAL A 170 1.48 -4.64 28.96
N SER A 171 0.34 -4.96 28.37
CA SER A 171 0.22 -5.45 27.00
C SER A 171 -0.94 -4.78 26.28
N GLN A 172 -0.96 -4.87 24.94
CA GLN A 172 -1.97 -4.24 24.10
C GLN A 172 -2.84 -5.29 23.42
N THR A 173 -4.14 -5.04 23.31
CA THR A 173 -5.08 -5.84 22.50
C THR A 173 -4.99 -5.47 21.01
N ASP A 174 -5.53 -6.33 20.15
CA ASP A 174 -5.58 -6.07 18.70
C ASP A 174 -6.36 -4.80 18.32
N ASP A 175 -7.30 -4.39 19.19
CA ASP A 175 -8.11 -3.17 19.03
C ASP A 175 -7.40 -1.90 19.57
N GLY A 176 -6.15 -2.02 20.03
CA GLY A 176 -5.33 -0.89 20.49
C GLY A 176 -5.49 -0.51 21.96
N ARG A 177 -6.18 -1.32 22.79
CA ARG A 177 -6.37 -1.06 24.23
C ARG A 177 -5.27 -1.69 25.07
N TYR A 178 -4.84 -0.99 26.11
CA TYR A 178 -3.79 -1.43 27.04
C TYR A 178 -4.40 -2.13 28.27
N TYR A 179 -3.72 -3.16 28.77
CA TYR A 179 -4.14 -3.93 29.95
C TYR A 179 -2.95 -4.46 30.74
N LYS A 180 -3.16 -4.76 32.02
CA LYS A 180 -2.14 -5.35 32.90
C LYS A 180 -1.93 -6.84 32.63
N GLU A 181 -0.69 -7.28 32.48
CA GLU A 181 -0.30 -8.70 32.30
C GLU A 181 -0.33 -9.53 33.60
N VAL A 182 -0.49 -8.89 34.77
CA VAL A 182 -0.53 -9.53 36.11
C VAL A 182 -1.81 -10.31 36.42
#